data_AF-A0A1M5UHX2-F1
#
_entry.id   AF-A0A1M5UHX2-F1
#
_cell.length_a   1.000
_cell.length_b   1.000
_cell.length_c   1.000
_cell.angle_alpha   90.00
_cell.angle_beta   90.00
_cell.angle_gamma   90.00
#
_symmetry.space_group_name_H-M   'P 1'
#
loop_
_entity.id
_entity.type
_entity.pdbx_description
1 polymer ?
#
loop_
_entity_poly.entity_id
_entity_poly.type
_entity_poly.pdbx_seq_one_letter_code
_entity_poly.pdbx_strand_id
1 'polypeptide(L)'
;MKSTYRRLTVFLLVMLLAAACVTSASAKNGDVAGNYYYTDIKTYLYYSPITSYNIGGKTVLDAEILNWHYGFDVYWHAATRRLDITDKGGTFNSLQAMSGELCRSAAGTPGKVAGHYYKTDIATTLNGKEIESYNIGGRTCIVAEDMRSFGYDVAWDAGNRTLTITKPMDFYSIDTDYGAIKTRNNYEKPDLFFTRYDRGILLTNSNGAQSELTAPSGYVLADGYGVSYVRLSDLCAVLKAECTLRQTTLDASGTWPNGMSYHELYYTYSVDFTYDKNVAVALKPAPSGAAPETPAWRPDGKCYKINDVGLSVNGETGQFLLLMGGREYADGILVVDGNVYLPAYMAAKLLGYSSAE
;
A
#
# COMPACT_ATOMS: atom_id res chain seq x y z
N MET A 1 74.31 38.29 14.48
CA MET A 1 72.84 38.29 14.18
C MET A 1 72.45 37.59 12.87
N LYS A 2 73.14 37.78 11.72
CA LYS A 2 72.70 37.21 10.42
C LYS A 2 72.62 35.66 10.31
N SER A 3 73.45 34.92 11.06
CA SER A 3 73.50 33.45 11.04
C SER A 3 72.27 32.80 11.69
N THR A 4 71.79 33.37 12.79
CA THR A 4 70.68 32.84 13.59
C THR A 4 69.34 32.98 12.87
N TYR A 5 69.10 34.12 12.20
CA TYR A 5 67.90 34.32 11.38
C TYR A 5 67.87 33.37 10.19
N ARG A 6 69.01 33.12 9.51
CA ARG A 6 69.07 32.19 8.38
C ARG A 6 68.74 30.74 8.78
N ARG A 7 69.14 30.30 9.98
CA ARG A 7 68.79 28.98 10.52
C ARG A 7 67.31 28.90 10.91
N LEU A 8 66.76 29.97 11.49
CA LEU A 8 65.34 30.04 11.88
C LEU A 8 64.42 30.06 10.66
N THR A 9 64.77 30.79 9.60
CA THR A 9 63.99 30.85 8.35
C THR A 9 64.00 29.51 7.62
N VAL A 10 65.13 28.80 7.55
CA VAL A 10 65.20 27.47 6.94
C VAL A 10 64.38 26.45 7.74
N PHE A 11 64.41 26.52 9.07
CA PHE A 11 63.61 25.62 9.92
C PHE A 11 62.10 25.85 9.75
N LEU A 12 61.67 27.12 9.65
CA LEU A 12 60.28 27.48 9.39
C LEU A 12 59.83 27.06 7.97
N LEU A 13 60.70 27.15 6.97
CA LEU A 13 60.40 26.73 5.60
C LEU A 13 60.24 25.21 5.49
N VAL A 14 61.05 24.45 6.22
CA VAL A 14 60.97 22.97 6.27
C VAL A 14 59.70 22.52 7.01
N MET A 15 59.31 23.19 8.10
CA MET A 15 58.03 22.96 8.79
C MET A 15 56.82 23.26 7.89
N LEU A 16 56.87 24.34 7.10
CA LEU A 16 55.80 24.70 6.15
C LEU A 16 55.71 23.71 4.97
N LEU A 17 56.84 23.20 4.47
CA LEU A 17 56.84 22.13 3.46
C LEU A 17 56.35 20.78 4.02
N ALA A 18 56.67 20.47 5.28
CA ALA A 18 56.18 19.25 5.93
C ALA A 18 54.67 19.30 6.21
N ALA A 19 54.12 20.49 6.51
CA ALA A 19 52.68 20.70 6.67
C ALA A 19 51.91 20.66 5.35
N ALA A 20 52.56 20.92 4.21
CA ALA A 20 51.95 20.82 2.88
C ALA A 20 51.89 19.39 2.32
N CYS A 21 52.56 18.42 2.96
CA CYS A 21 52.58 17.01 2.55
C CYS A 21 51.55 16.14 3.29
N VAL A 22 50.48 16.72 3.83
CA VAL A 22 49.33 15.91 4.27
C VAL A 22 48.56 15.46 3.03
N THR A 23 49.05 14.39 2.40
CA THR A 23 48.31 13.72 1.34
C THR A 23 47.05 13.13 1.96
N SER A 24 45.89 13.75 1.69
CA SER A 24 44.60 13.11 1.90
C SER A 24 44.55 11.88 0.99
N ALA A 25 44.87 10.70 1.54
CA ALA A 25 44.68 9.45 0.83
C ALA A 25 43.18 9.33 0.51
N SER A 26 42.82 9.47 -0.77
CA SER A 26 41.45 9.28 -1.24
C SER A 26 41.14 7.79 -1.14
N ALA A 27 40.17 7.43 -0.29
CA ALA A 27 39.71 6.05 -0.15
C ALA A 27 39.09 5.57 -1.47
N LYS A 28 39.53 4.41 -1.95
CA LYS A 28 39.06 3.77 -3.19
C LYS A 28 37.75 3.02 -2.93
N ASN A 29 37.04 2.71 -4.01
CA ASN A 29 35.89 1.80 -3.96
C ASN A 29 36.32 0.45 -3.36
N GLY A 30 35.55 -0.07 -2.40
CA GLY A 30 35.86 -1.28 -1.65
C GLY A 30 36.75 -1.08 -0.42
N ASP A 31 37.28 0.12 -0.17
CA ASP A 31 38.00 0.39 1.07
C ASP A 31 37.03 0.41 2.26
N VAL A 32 37.49 -0.04 3.44
CA VAL A 32 36.72 0.07 4.68
C VAL A 32 36.46 1.54 4.96
N ALA A 33 35.18 1.92 4.94
CA ALA A 33 34.74 3.28 5.22
C ALA A 33 34.42 3.48 6.71
N GLY A 34 34.03 2.41 7.40
CA GLY A 34 33.80 2.43 8.84
C GLY A 34 33.16 1.15 9.36
N ASN A 35 32.63 1.23 10.59
CA ASN A 35 31.97 0.12 11.27
C ASN A 35 30.45 0.31 11.28
N TYR A 36 29.72 -0.80 11.24
CA TYR A 36 28.32 -0.86 11.64
C TYR A 36 28.19 -1.67 12.94
N TYR A 37 27.14 -1.39 13.69
CA TYR A 37 26.98 -1.86 15.06
C TYR A 37 25.69 -2.66 15.20
N TYR A 38 25.73 -3.64 16.10
CA TYR A 38 24.51 -4.26 16.61
C TYR A 38 23.65 -3.19 17.28
N THR A 39 22.34 -3.31 17.11
CA THR A 39 21.36 -2.38 17.69
C THR A 39 20.24 -3.16 18.35
N ASP A 40 19.75 -2.62 19.46
CA ASP A 40 18.50 -3.00 20.11
C ASP A 40 17.30 -2.18 19.59
N ILE A 41 17.53 -1.28 18.63
CA ILE A 41 16.44 -0.62 17.90
C ILE A 41 15.67 -1.68 17.12
N LYS A 42 14.38 -1.78 17.39
CA LYS A 42 13.47 -2.61 16.62
C LYS A 42 12.85 -1.75 15.52
N THR A 43 13.05 -2.16 14.26
CA THR A 43 12.58 -1.39 13.12
C THR A 43 11.38 -2.08 12.48
N TYR A 44 10.39 -1.28 12.09
CA TYR A 44 9.13 -1.74 11.51
C TYR A 44 8.90 -1.02 10.20
N LEU A 45 8.56 -1.78 9.16
CA LEU A 45 8.10 -1.27 7.88
C LEU A 45 6.69 -1.81 7.66
N TYR A 46 5.73 -0.90 7.53
CA TYR A 46 4.30 -1.23 7.52
C TYR A 46 3.89 -2.11 8.72
N TYR A 47 4.39 -1.74 9.91
CA TYR A 47 4.17 -2.45 11.20
C TYR A 47 4.74 -3.87 11.28
N SER A 48 5.28 -4.43 10.19
CA SER A 48 6.02 -5.69 10.24
C SER A 48 7.48 -5.41 10.63
N PRO A 49 8.07 -6.21 11.53
CA PRO A 49 9.49 -6.08 11.87
C PRO A 49 10.34 -6.25 10.62
N ILE A 50 11.43 -5.51 10.52
CA ILE A 50 12.46 -5.61 9.47
C ILE A 50 13.84 -5.57 10.11
N THR A 51 14.77 -6.37 9.61
CA THR A 51 16.16 -6.35 10.10
C THR A 51 16.83 -5.02 9.79
N SER A 52 17.44 -4.41 10.81
CA SER A 52 18.18 -3.16 10.71
C SER A 52 19.53 -3.20 11.40
N TYR A 53 20.43 -2.31 10.99
CA TYR A 53 21.74 -2.09 11.62
C TYR A 53 21.91 -0.62 12.03
N ASN A 54 22.91 -0.32 12.85
CA ASN A 54 23.27 1.07 13.16
C ASN A 54 24.60 1.47 12.50
N ILE A 55 24.60 2.58 11.77
CA ILE A 55 25.81 3.23 11.24
C ILE A 55 25.81 4.69 11.68
N GLY A 56 26.73 5.07 12.56
CA GLY A 56 26.89 6.46 12.98
C GLY A 56 25.61 7.06 13.61
N GLY A 57 24.80 6.26 14.30
CA GLY A 57 23.53 6.69 14.87
C GLY A 57 22.32 6.57 13.93
N LYS A 58 22.52 6.25 12.65
CA LYS A 58 21.45 6.04 11.67
C LYS A 58 21.00 4.59 11.66
N THR A 59 19.70 4.36 11.54
CA THR A 59 19.15 3.02 11.31
C THR A 59 19.22 2.72 9.83
N VAL A 60 19.82 1.60 9.45
CA VAL A 60 19.94 1.22 8.03
C VAL A 60 19.26 -0.11 7.74
N LEU A 61 18.59 -0.18 6.59
CA LEU A 61 17.80 -1.32 6.12
C LEU A 61 18.48 -1.97 4.92
N ASP A 62 18.51 -3.29 4.88
CA ASP A 62 18.96 -4.01 3.69
C ASP A 62 17.96 -3.82 2.54
N ALA A 63 18.42 -3.26 1.42
CA ALA A 63 17.54 -2.99 0.29
C ALA A 63 16.97 -4.27 -0.31
N GLU A 64 17.73 -5.38 -0.33
CA GLU A 64 17.24 -6.63 -0.93
C GLU A 64 16.06 -7.23 -0.15
N ILE A 65 16.06 -7.04 1.18
CA ILE A 65 14.94 -7.47 2.06
C ILE A 65 13.65 -6.73 1.67
N LEU A 66 13.74 -5.46 1.26
CA LEU A 66 12.57 -4.70 0.82
C LEU A 66 11.88 -5.40 -0.35
N ASN A 67 12.61 -5.95 -1.31
CA ASN A 67 12.05 -6.66 -2.45
C ASN A 67 11.44 -8.02 -2.06
N TRP A 68 12.15 -8.80 -1.25
CA TRP A 68 11.72 -10.17 -0.92
C TRP A 68 10.50 -10.22 -0.01
N HIS A 69 10.29 -9.20 0.82
CA HIS A 69 9.36 -9.28 1.94
C HIS A 69 8.35 -8.13 2.01
N TYR A 70 8.69 -6.95 1.51
CA TYR A 70 7.84 -5.76 1.54
C TYR A 70 7.46 -5.38 0.12
N GLY A 71 6.43 -4.58 -0.10
CA GLY A 71 5.93 -4.28 -1.45
C GLY A 71 6.82 -3.35 -2.29
N PHE A 72 8.11 -3.67 -2.43
CA PHE A 72 9.08 -2.93 -3.23
C PHE A 72 9.64 -3.81 -4.35
N ASP A 73 10.08 -3.18 -5.43
CA ASP A 73 11.01 -3.77 -6.39
C ASP A 73 12.40 -3.23 -6.13
N VAL A 74 13.40 -4.11 -6.18
CA VAL A 74 14.81 -3.72 -6.13
C VAL A 74 15.55 -4.33 -7.31
N TYR A 75 16.10 -3.46 -8.15
CA TYR A 75 16.78 -3.84 -9.38
C TYR A 75 18.21 -3.30 -9.43
N TRP A 76 19.17 -4.16 -9.77
CA TRP A 76 20.58 -3.82 -9.90
C TRP A 76 20.99 -3.64 -11.37
N HIS A 77 21.45 -2.44 -11.71
CA HIS A 77 22.01 -2.08 -13.01
C HIS A 77 23.54 -2.14 -12.99
N ALA A 78 24.11 -3.28 -13.36
CA ALA A 78 25.56 -3.49 -13.33
C ALA A 78 26.36 -2.50 -14.20
N ALA A 79 25.85 -2.16 -15.38
CA ALA A 79 26.54 -1.29 -16.33
C ALA A 79 26.68 0.16 -15.84
N THR A 80 25.67 0.66 -15.14
CA THR A 80 25.65 2.05 -14.60
C THR A 80 25.97 2.12 -13.12
N ARG A 81 26.24 0.96 -12.49
CA ARG A 81 26.48 0.81 -11.05
C ARG A 81 25.38 1.49 -10.21
N ARG A 82 24.12 1.18 -10.53
CA ARG A 82 22.95 1.79 -9.90
C ARG A 82 22.00 0.74 -9.34
N LEU A 83 21.51 0.96 -8.13
CA LEU A 83 20.47 0.14 -7.51
C LEU A 83 19.17 0.96 -7.41
N ASP A 84 18.12 0.48 -8.05
CA ASP A 84 16.83 1.16 -8.11
C ASP A 84 15.81 0.44 -7.25
N ILE A 85 15.26 1.17 -6.28
CA ILE A 85 14.20 0.76 -5.37
C ILE A 85 12.92 1.47 -5.81
N THR A 86 11.87 0.72 -6.11
CA THR A 86 10.56 1.26 -6.49
C THR A 86 9.50 0.71 -5.55
N ASP A 87 8.78 1.61 -4.88
CA ASP A 87 7.59 1.25 -4.09
C ASP A 87 6.44 0.85 -5.01
N LYS A 88 5.91 -0.37 -4.85
CA LYS A 88 4.76 -0.87 -5.63
C LYS A 88 3.41 -0.50 -5.03
N GLY A 89 3.36 0.15 -3.87
CA GLY A 89 2.12 0.50 -3.18
C GLY A 89 1.40 -0.69 -2.54
N GLY A 90 2.09 -1.81 -2.36
CA GLY A 90 1.64 -2.97 -1.57
C GLY A 90 2.37 -3.05 -0.23
N THR A 91 1.79 -3.75 0.75
CA THR A 91 2.39 -3.87 2.10
C THR A 91 3.42 -5.01 2.17
N PHE A 92 3.09 -6.22 1.70
CA PHE A 92 3.95 -7.41 1.87
C PHE A 92 4.04 -8.28 0.63
N ASN A 93 5.25 -8.80 0.37
CA ASN A 93 5.54 -9.77 -0.68
C ASN A 93 5.71 -11.21 -0.13
N SER A 94 5.70 -11.39 1.19
CA SER A 94 5.83 -12.72 1.80
C SER A 94 4.99 -12.92 3.07
N LEU A 95 4.58 -14.18 3.30
CA LEU A 95 3.88 -14.58 4.52
C LEU A 95 4.74 -14.39 5.78
N GLN A 96 6.08 -14.44 5.68
CA GLN A 96 6.96 -14.21 6.84
C GLN A 96 6.95 -12.75 7.31
N ALA A 97 6.81 -11.80 6.38
CA ALA A 97 6.61 -10.40 6.74
C ALA A 97 5.23 -10.23 7.38
N MET A 98 4.20 -10.78 6.75
CA MET A 98 2.83 -10.73 7.29
C MET A 98 2.69 -11.39 8.66
N SER A 99 3.42 -12.48 8.94
CA SER A 99 3.38 -13.19 10.22
C SER A 99 4.21 -12.52 11.32
N GLY A 100 4.99 -11.49 10.99
CA GLY A 100 5.89 -10.81 11.92
C GLY A 100 7.12 -11.62 12.31
N GLU A 101 7.47 -12.67 11.56
CA GLU A 101 8.61 -13.54 11.83
C GLU A 101 9.95 -12.93 11.41
N LEU A 102 9.94 -11.84 10.63
CA LEU A 102 11.13 -11.11 10.16
C LEU A 102 11.69 -10.17 11.23
N CYS A 103 12.01 -10.70 12.40
CA CYS A 103 12.73 -9.97 13.44
C CYS A 103 13.95 -10.78 13.87
N ARG A 104 15.00 -10.75 13.05
CA ARG A 104 16.35 -10.95 13.59
C ARG A 104 17.04 -9.61 13.49
N SER A 105 16.96 -8.81 14.56
CA SER A 105 18.09 -7.96 14.87
C SER A 105 19.33 -8.84 14.77
N ALA A 106 20.37 -8.39 14.07
CA ALA A 106 21.57 -9.20 13.95
C ALA A 106 22.02 -9.59 15.37
N ALA A 107 22.16 -10.89 15.63
CA ALA A 107 22.38 -11.39 16.98
C ALA A 107 23.68 -10.81 17.53
N GLY A 108 23.60 -10.01 18.60
CA GLY A 108 24.77 -9.38 19.19
C GLY A 108 24.42 -8.38 20.30
N THR A 109 25.43 -7.93 21.03
CA THR A 109 25.27 -6.92 22.08
C THR A 109 25.18 -5.53 21.45
N PRO A 110 24.12 -4.75 21.72
CA PRO A 110 23.98 -3.39 21.21
C PRO A 110 25.23 -2.53 21.43
N GLY A 111 25.61 -1.76 20.41
CA GLY A 111 26.81 -0.91 20.44
C GLY A 111 28.14 -1.64 20.22
N LYS A 112 28.15 -2.98 20.08
CA LYS A 112 29.33 -3.71 19.61
C LYS A 112 29.41 -3.67 18.08
N VAL A 113 30.64 -3.63 17.58
CA VAL A 113 30.92 -3.71 16.14
C VAL A 113 30.40 -5.04 15.61
N ALA A 114 29.48 -4.95 14.65
CA ALA A 114 28.93 -6.10 13.95
C ALA A 114 29.68 -6.40 12.65
N GLY A 115 30.35 -5.39 12.08
CA GLY A 115 31.24 -5.53 10.93
C GLY A 115 31.62 -4.19 10.34
N HIS A 116 32.04 -4.21 9.09
CA HIS A 116 32.47 -3.03 8.34
C HIS A 116 31.50 -2.69 7.20
N TYR A 117 31.38 -1.40 6.90
CA TYR A 117 30.82 -0.93 5.65
C TYR A 117 31.92 -0.33 4.77
N TYR A 118 31.71 -0.37 3.47
CA TYR A 118 32.73 -0.10 2.48
C TYR A 118 32.39 1.14 1.66
N LYS A 119 33.42 1.88 1.21
CA LYS A 119 33.24 2.89 0.19
C LYS A 119 32.68 2.22 -1.06
N THR A 120 31.65 2.84 -1.63
CA THR A 120 31.01 2.35 -2.84
C THR A 120 30.77 3.50 -3.80
N ASP A 121 30.83 3.17 -5.09
CA ASP A 121 30.42 4.02 -6.21
C ASP A 121 29.00 3.68 -6.69
N ILE A 122 28.28 2.83 -5.94
CA ILE A 122 26.91 2.47 -6.25
C ILE A 122 26.00 3.67 -5.95
N ALA A 123 25.28 4.15 -6.97
CA ALA A 123 24.20 5.10 -6.79
C ALA A 123 22.90 4.36 -6.43
N THR A 124 22.24 4.72 -5.35
CA THR A 124 20.99 4.09 -4.92
C THR A 124 19.84 5.08 -5.04
N THR A 125 18.74 4.66 -5.65
CA THR A 125 17.55 5.52 -5.76
C THR A 125 16.32 4.84 -5.17
N LEU A 126 15.46 5.64 -4.52
CA LEU A 126 14.12 5.25 -4.07
C LEU A 126 13.11 6.10 -4.86
N ASN A 127 12.19 5.45 -5.57
CA ASN A 127 11.18 6.11 -6.41
C ASN A 127 11.80 7.14 -7.38
N GLY A 128 12.94 6.77 -7.97
CA GLY A 128 13.66 7.59 -8.96
C GLY A 128 14.48 8.76 -8.39
N LYS A 129 14.55 8.93 -7.06
CA LYS A 129 15.36 9.96 -6.40
C LYS A 129 16.48 9.32 -5.58
N GLU A 130 17.65 9.94 -5.54
CA GLU A 130 18.81 9.41 -4.81
C GLU A 130 18.55 9.36 -3.30
N ILE A 131 18.88 8.22 -2.67
CA ILE A 131 18.78 7.99 -1.22
C ILE A 131 20.14 7.59 -0.66
N GLU A 132 20.45 8.05 0.55
CA GLU A 132 21.71 7.69 1.20
C GLU A 132 21.79 6.17 1.40
N SER A 133 22.94 5.60 1.03
CA SER A 133 23.16 4.16 1.09
C SER A 133 24.59 3.78 1.50
N TYR A 134 24.71 2.55 1.98
CA TYR A 134 25.94 1.94 2.47
C TYR A 134 26.12 0.57 1.83
N ASN A 135 27.36 0.16 1.57
CA ASN A 135 27.65 -1.22 1.18
C ASN A 135 28.14 -2.03 2.40
N ILE A 136 27.41 -3.08 2.76
CA ILE A 136 27.76 -4.01 3.84
C ILE A 136 27.98 -5.40 3.24
N GLY A 137 29.25 -5.73 2.98
CA GLY A 137 29.63 -7.06 2.48
C GLY A 137 28.97 -7.42 1.15
N GLY A 138 28.87 -6.45 0.22
CA GLY A 138 28.24 -6.62 -1.08
C GLY A 138 26.75 -6.26 -1.11
N ARG A 139 26.09 -6.11 0.04
CA ARG A 139 24.68 -5.73 0.13
C ARG A 139 24.53 -4.23 0.22
N THR A 140 23.57 -3.67 -0.50
CA THR A 140 23.25 -2.23 -0.43
C THR A 140 22.22 -2.01 0.66
N CYS A 141 22.52 -1.14 1.61
CA CYS A 141 21.61 -0.77 2.68
C CYS A 141 21.25 0.72 2.59
N ILE A 142 20.00 1.08 2.85
CA ILE A 142 19.51 2.47 2.83
C ILE A 142 19.27 3.01 4.23
N VAL A 143 19.34 4.33 4.41
CA VAL A 143 18.99 4.99 5.67
C VAL A 143 17.47 5.02 5.85
N ALA A 144 17.00 4.43 6.94
CA ALA A 144 15.59 4.23 7.25
C ALA A 144 14.88 5.58 7.48
N GLU A 145 15.54 6.49 8.21
CA GLU A 145 15.06 7.82 8.53
C GLU A 145 14.87 8.70 7.28
N ASP A 146 15.70 8.51 6.26
CA ASP A 146 15.67 9.31 5.03
C ASP A 146 14.44 9.02 4.18
N MET A 147 13.78 7.86 4.36
CA MET A 147 12.52 7.54 3.70
C MET A 147 11.45 8.62 3.94
N ARG A 148 11.54 9.40 5.01
CA ARG A 148 10.65 10.56 5.23
C ARG A 148 10.64 11.54 4.05
N SER A 149 11.80 11.76 3.41
CA SER A 149 11.95 12.65 2.24
C SER A 149 11.30 12.09 0.96
N PHE A 150 10.81 10.84 1.01
CA PHE A 150 10.18 10.12 -0.09
C PHE A 150 8.68 9.90 0.14
N GLY A 151 8.10 10.59 1.13
CA GLY A 151 6.67 10.54 1.40
C GLY A 151 6.23 9.43 2.35
N TYR A 152 7.16 8.89 3.15
CA TYR A 152 6.86 7.98 4.24
C TYR A 152 6.75 8.74 5.56
N ASP A 153 5.92 8.23 6.46
CA ASP A 153 5.93 8.62 7.85
C ASP A 153 6.98 7.77 8.57
N VAL A 154 7.91 8.44 9.24
CA VAL A 154 8.94 7.76 10.04
C VAL A 154 8.80 8.24 11.47
N ALA A 155 8.35 7.34 12.36
CA ALA A 155 8.12 7.61 13.76
C ALA A 155 9.21 6.94 14.60
N TRP A 156 9.90 7.73 15.43
CA TRP A 156 10.87 7.25 16.40
C TRP A 156 10.29 7.32 17.80
N ASP A 157 10.27 6.19 18.51
CA ASP A 157 9.91 6.10 19.92
C ASP A 157 11.16 5.75 20.74
N ALA A 158 11.68 6.75 21.45
CA ALA A 158 12.87 6.60 22.28
C ALA A 158 12.65 5.69 23.50
N GLY A 159 11.43 5.67 24.05
CA GLY A 159 11.10 4.89 25.24
C GLY A 159 11.06 3.39 24.93
N ASN A 160 10.43 3.03 23.81
CA ASN A 160 10.32 1.65 23.34
C ASN A 160 11.50 1.21 22.46
N ARG A 161 12.36 2.15 22.06
CA ARG A 161 13.47 1.94 21.11
C ARG A 161 12.99 1.37 19.78
N THR A 162 11.89 1.92 19.26
CA THR A 162 11.28 1.48 18.01
C THR A 162 11.33 2.57 16.94
N LEU A 163 11.67 2.18 15.72
CA LEU A 163 11.56 3.02 14.54
C LEU A 163 10.50 2.42 13.61
N THR A 164 9.42 3.15 13.36
CA THR A 164 8.29 2.69 12.54
C THR A 164 8.19 3.52 11.28
N ILE A 165 8.22 2.86 10.13
CA ILE A 165 8.07 3.45 8.81
C ILE A 165 6.72 3.00 8.26
N THR A 166 5.86 3.97 8.00
CA THR A 166 4.55 3.78 7.38
C THR A 166 4.42 4.75 6.23
N LYS A 167 3.32 4.69 5.49
CA LYS A 167 3.00 5.71 4.49
C LYS A 167 1.75 6.47 4.96
N PRO A 168 1.75 7.81 4.95
CA PRO A 168 0.55 8.59 5.27
C PRO A 168 -0.63 8.27 4.32
N MET A 169 -0.32 7.65 3.16
CA MET A 169 -1.25 7.11 2.17
C MET A 169 -1.27 5.57 2.12
N ASP A 170 -1.27 4.87 3.26
CA ASP A 170 -1.74 3.47 3.29
C ASP A 170 -3.21 3.33 2.81
N PHE A 171 -3.84 4.47 2.49
CA PHE A 171 -5.12 4.60 1.82
C PHE A 171 -4.99 5.50 0.60
N TYR A 172 -5.50 5.04 -0.53
CA TYR A 172 -5.76 5.84 -1.72
C TYR A 172 -7.01 6.68 -1.49
N SER A 173 -6.86 8.00 -1.62
CA SER A 173 -7.99 8.92 -1.62
C SER A 173 -8.50 9.11 -3.05
N ILE A 174 -9.80 8.96 -3.26
CA ILE A 174 -10.46 9.21 -4.54
C ILE A 174 -11.73 10.02 -4.31
N ASP A 175 -11.91 11.07 -5.11
CA ASP A 175 -13.17 11.82 -5.14
C ASP A 175 -14.21 11.02 -5.93
N THR A 176 -15.39 10.83 -5.34
CA THR A 176 -16.46 10.04 -5.94
C THR A 176 -17.78 10.79 -6.05
N ASP A 177 -18.75 10.21 -6.76
CA ASP A 177 -20.14 10.66 -6.80
C ASP A 177 -20.85 10.66 -5.43
N TYR A 178 -20.21 10.09 -4.40
CA TYR A 178 -20.67 10.08 -3.01
C TYR A 178 -19.70 10.76 -2.03
N GLY A 179 -18.71 11.50 -2.54
CA GLY A 179 -17.69 12.19 -1.74
C GLY A 179 -16.33 11.50 -1.75
N ALA A 180 -15.37 12.04 -0.99
CA ALA A 180 -14.02 11.48 -0.93
C ALA A 180 -14.00 10.16 -0.15
N ILE A 181 -13.44 9.12 -0.77
CA ILE A 181 -13.28 7.78 -0.19
C ILE A 181 -11.80 7.46 -0.04
N LYS A 182 -11.42 6.89 1.12
CA LYS A 182 -10.07 6.40 1.42
C LYS A 182 -10.00 4.87 1.47
N THR A 183 -9.38 4.23 0.49
CA THR A 183 -9.31 2.77 0.41
C THR A 183 -7.88 2.23 0.51
N ARG A 184 -7.72 1.06 1.14
CA ARG A 184 -6.43 0.36 1.23
C ARG A 184 -5.93 -0.22 -0.09
N ASN A 185 -6.85 -0.52 -1.01
CA ASN A 185 -6.51 -1.29 -2.21
C ASN A 185 -6.76 -0.49 -3.48
N ASN A 186 -5.69 -0.28 -4.23
CA ASN A 186 -5.70 0.18 -5.61
C ASN A 186 -5.02 -0.89 -6.45
N TYR A 187 -5.71 -1.37 -7.48
CA TYR A 187 -5.13 -2.33 -8.39
C TYR A 187 -5.77 -2.18 -9.76
N GLU A 188 -4.96 -2.44 -10.78
CA GLU A 188 -5.47 -2.53 -12.14
C GLU A 188 -6.19 -3.88 -12.27
N LYS A 189 -7.50 -3.86 -12.57
CA LYS A 189 -8.25 -5.05 -13.00
C LYS A 189 -8.31 -5.06 -14.52
N PRO A 190 -7.42 -5.77 -15.22
CA PRO A 190 -7.42 -5.84 -16.69
C PRO A 190 -8.60 -6.66 -17.22
N ASP A 191 -9.37 -7.30 -16.38
CA ASP A 191 -10.56 -8.07 -16.73
C ASP A 191 -11.86 -7.31 -16.43
N LEU A 192 -11.78 -6.05 -16.00
CA LEU A 192 -12.93 -5.21 -15.78
C LEU A 192 -13.36 -4.55 -17.09
N PHE A 193 -14.64 -4.67 -17.42
CA PHE A 193 -15.20 -4.04 -18.60
C PHE A 193 -16.60 -3.54 -18.30
N PHE A 194 -16.93 -2.38 -18.89
CA PHE A 194 -18.32 -2.00 -19.04
C PHE A 194 -18.92 -2.91 -20.10
N THR A 195 -20.00 -3.56 -19.71
CA THR A 195 -20.81 -4.31 -20.64
C THR A 195 -22.09 -3.52 -20.77
N ARG A 196 -22.31 -3.00 -22.00
CA ARG A 196 -23.60 -2.48 -22.38
C ARG A 196 -24.53 -3.65 -22.52
N TYR A 197 -25.05 -4.08 -21.41
CA TYR A 197 -26.24 -4.88 -21.46
C TYR A 197 -27.38 -3.91 -21.74
N ASP A 198 -28.06 -4.10 -22.88
CA ASP A 198 -29.49 -3.75 -22.97
C ASP A 198 -30.33 -4.53 -21.93
N ARG A 199 -29.66 -5.40 -21.13
CA ARG A 199 -30.13 -6.07 -19.93
C ARG A 199 -29.67 -5.40 -18.63
N GLY A 200 -30.60 -5.02 -17.81
CA GLY A 200 -30.40 -4.71 -16.41
C GLY A 200 -29.86 -5.86 -15.54
N ILE A 201 -29.94 -5.68 -14.22
CA ILE A 201 -29.65 -6.75 -13.25
C ILE A 201 -30.65 -7.88 -13.46
N LEU A 202 -30.16 -9.08 -13.78
CA LEU A 202 -31.01 -10.27 -13.86
C LEU A 202 -31.36 -10.73 -12.44
N LEU A 203 -32.65 -10.74 -12.16
CA LEU A 203 -33.24 -11.16 -10.91
C LEU A 203 -33.97 -12.47 -11.17
N THR A 204 -33.53 -13.53 -10.51
CA THR A 204 -34.20 -14.83 -10.60
C THR A 204 -35.01 -15.03 -9.31
N ASN A 205 -36.31 -15.25 -9.43
CA ASN A 205 -37.12 -15.58 -8.26
C ASN A 205 -36.99 -17.06 -7.89
N SER A 206 -37.58 -17.46 -6.75
CA SER A 206 -37.56 -18.84 -6.25
C SER A 206 -38.13 -19.89 -7.21
N ASN A 207 -38.93 -19.48 -8.20
CA ASN A 207 -39.52 -20.35 -9.21
C ASN A 207 -38.70 -20.40 -10.50
N GLY A 208 -37.50 -19.81 -10.52
CA GLY A 208 -36.63 -19.76 -11.70
C GLY A 208 -37.05 -18.75 -12.77
N ALA A 209 -38.09 -17.94 -12.53
CA ALA A 209 -38.50 -16.91 -13.47
C ALA A 209 -37.52 -15.72 -13.41
N GLN A 210 -37.04 -15.32 -14.58
CA GLN A 210 -36.07 -14.24 -14.72
C GLN A 210 -36.78 -12.92 -15.04
N SER A 211 -36.52 -11.94 -14.19
CA SER A 211 -36.87 -10.54 -14.40
C SER A 211 -35.60 -9.73 -14.54
N GLU A 212 -35.73 -8.54 -15.10
CA GLU A 212 -34.60 -7.68 -15.38
C GLU A 212 -34.86 -6.27 -14.88
N LEU A 213 -33.88 -5.72 -14.16
CA LEU A 213 -33.89 -4.35 -13.67
C LEU A 213 -32.90 -3.48 -14.45
N THR A 214 -33.39 -2.69 -15.40
CA THR A 214 -32.56 -1.78 -16.20
C THR A 214 -31.91 -0.71 -15.32
N ALA A 215 -30.58 -0.62 -15.33
CA ALA A 215 -29.84 0.48 -14.71
C ALA A 215 -30.10 1.79 -15.48
N PRO A 216 -30.43 2.92 -14.82
CA PRO A 216 -30.68 4.19 -15.50
C PRO A 216 -29.56 4.68 -16.42
N SER A 217 -28.29 4.42 -16.06
CA SER A 217 -27.14 4.71 -16.93
C SER A 217 -27.10 3.86 -18.21
N GLY A 218 -27.79 2.71 -18.24
CA GLY A 218 -27.71 1.72 -19.31
C GLY A 218 -26.48 0.83 -19.26
N TYR A 219 -25.68 0.89 -18.20
CA TYR A 219 -24.45 0.12 -18.06
C TYR A 219 -24.38 -0.63 -16.72
N VAL A 220 -23.80 -1.82 -16.77
CA VAL A 220 -23.38 -2.61 -15.63
C VAL A 220 -21.89 -2.89 -15.80
N LEU A 221 -21.16 -2.84 -14.70
CA LEU A 221 -19.75 -3.18 -14.67
C LEU A 221 -19.61 -4.69 -14.44
N ALA A 222 -18.82 -5.40 -15.23
CA ALA A 222 -18.59 -6.82 -15.04
C ALA A 222 -17.10 -7.14 -15.01
N ASP A 223 -16.73 -8.17 -14.27
CA ASP A 223 -15.38 -8.74 -14.30
C ASP A 223 -15.32 -10.02 -15.15
N GLY A 224 -14.09 -10.47 -15.44
CA GLY A 224 -13.85 -11.66 -16.26
C GLY A 224 -14.31 -12.98 -15.62
N TYR A 225 -14.71 -12.95 -14.35
CA TYR A 225 -15.20 -14.10 -13.58
C TYR A 225 -16.73 -14.13 -13.51
N GLY A 226 -17.42 -13.18 -14.16
CA GLY A 226 -18.87 -13.12 -14.22
C GLY A 226 -19.51 -12.40 -13.02
N VAL A 227 -18.73 -11.75 -12.15
CA VAL A 227 -19.27 -10.88 -11.11
C VAL A 227 -19.73 -9.58 -11.76
N SER A 228 -20.97 -9.20 -11.49
CA SER A 228 -21.56 -7.96 -11.97
C SER A 228 -21.68 -6.94 -10.84
N TYR A 229 -21.46 -5.68 -11.15
CA TYR A 229 -21.54 -4.55 -10.24
C TYR A 229 -22.40 -3.44 -10.83
N VAL A 230 -23.20 -2.83 -9.97
CA VAL A 230 -24.20 -1.82 -10.31
C VAL A 230 -23.77 -0.52 -9.70
N ARG A 231 -23.84 0.56 -10.49
CA ARG A 231 -23.52 1.88 -9.98
C ARG A 231 -24.46 2.26 -8.84
N LEU A 232 -23.91 2.77 -7.74
CA LEU A 232 -24.68 3.11 -6.55
C LEU A 232 -25.77 4.16 -6.87
N SER A 233 -25.46 5.15 -7.70
CA SER A 233 -26.42 6.19 -8.12
C SER A 233 -27.55 5.67 -8.99
N ASP A 234 -27.28 4.66 -9.83
CA ASP A 234 -28.33 3.96 -10.57
C ASP A 234 -29.28 3.22 -9.63
N LEU A 235 -28.74 2.54 -8.62
CA LEU A 235 -29.54 1.81 -7.64
C LEU A 235 -30.42 2.76 -6.81
N CYS A 236 -29.89 3.92 -6.42
CA CYS A 236 -30.66 4.95 -5.71
C CYS A 236 -31.82 5.45 -6.55
N ALA A 237 -31.58 5.72 -7.84
CA ALA A 237 -32.60 6.19 -8.76
C ALA A 237 -33.70 5.14 -8.97
N VAL A 238 -33.34 3.86 -9.11
CA VAL A 238 -34.30 2.75 -9.23
C VAL A 238 -35.20 2.64 -8.00
N LEU A 239 -34.58 2.61 -6.82
CA LEU A 239 -35.30 2.41 -5.56
C LEU A 239 -36.04 3.67 -5.10
N LYS A 240 -35.80 4.82 -5.75
CA LYS A 240 -36.13 6.15 -5.24
C LYS A 240 -35.64 6.32 -3.81
N ALA A 241 -34.43 5.80 -3.56
CA ALA A 241 -33.83 5.74 -2.24
C ALA A 241 -33.00 6.99 -1.97
N GLU A 242 -33.02 7.43 -0.73
CA GLU A 242 -31.93 8.22 -0.17
C GLU A 242 -30.80 7.27 0.20
N CYS A 243 -29.58 7.58 -0.27
CA CYS A 243 -28.40 6.80 0.03
C CYS A 243 -27.33 7.70 0.61
N THR A 244 -26.74 7.27 1.72
CA THR A 244 -25.57 7.90 2.30
C THR A 244 -24.45 6.88 2.42
N LEU A 245 -23.29 7.19 1.84
CA LEU A 245 -22.06 6.47 2.14
C LEU A 245 -21.40 7.16 3.32
N ARG A 246 -21.31 6.48 4.47
CA ARG A 246 -20.60 6.98 5.64
C ARG A 246 -19.25 6.29 5.76
N GLN A 247 -18.22 7.09 5.96
CA GLN A 247 -16.93 6.60 6.41
C GLN A 247 -16.84 6.83 7.90
N THR A 248 -16.57 5.76 8.65
CA THR A 248 -16.18 5.82 10.05
C THR A 248 -14.70 5.53 10.14
N THR A 249 -14.00 6.29 10.98
CA THR A 249 -12.58 6.05 11.26
C THR A 249 -12.50 5.43 12.64
N LEU A 250 -11.96 4.22 12.70
CA LEU A 250 -11.61 3.56 13.93
C LEU A 250 -10.12 3.79 14.15
N ASP A 251 -9.82 4.61 15.14
CA ASP A 251 -8.47 4.78 15.65
C ASP A 251 -8.20 3.66 16.65
N ALA A 252 -7.36 2.71 16.24
CA ALA A 252 -7.02 1.53 17.01
C ALA A 252 -5.55 1.55 17.40
N SER A 253 -5.30 1.75 18.68
CA SER A 253 -3.99 1.51 19.27
C SER A 253 -4.01 0.29 20.15
N GLY A 254 -2.90 -0.45 20.19
CA GLY A 254 -2.77 -1.59 21.09
C GLY A 254 -1.33 -2.02 21.24
N THR A 255 -1.13 -3.20 21.82
CA THR A 255 0.20 -3.79 21.98
C THR A 255 0.21 -5.21 21.44
N TRP A 256 1.10 -5.50 20.49
CA TRP A 256 1.33 -6.84 19.96
C TRP A 256 1.89 -7.79 21.03
N PRO A 257 1.77 -9.12 20.87
CA PRO A 257 2.30 -10.11 21.82
C PRO A 257 3.80 -10.00 22.11
N ASN A 258 4.57 -9.36 21.22
CA ASN A 258 5.99 -9.09 21.39
C ASN A 258 6.29 -7.78 22.15
N GLY A 259 5.27 -7.16 22.74
CA GLY A 259 5.37 -5.98 23.59
C GLY A 259 5.43 -4.65 22.84
N MET A 260 5.26 -4.64 21.51
CA MET A 260 5.23 -3.40 20.74
C MET A 260 3.87 -2.73 20.77
N SER A 261 3.84 -1.41 20.90
CA SER A 261 2.64 -0.63 20.60
C SER A 261 2.42 -0.50 19.10
N TYR A 262 1.16 -0.57 18.67
CA TYR A 262 0.71 -0.19 17.33
C TYR A 262 -0.33 0.92 17.43
N HIS A 263 -0.47 1.67 16.35
CA HIS A 263 -1.49 2.68 16.12
C HIS A 263 -1.91 2.55 14.66
N GLU A 264 -3.14 2.14 14.43
CA GLU A 264 -3.72 1.88 13.12
C GLU A 264 -5.02 2.68 12.99
N LEU A 265 -5.20 3.34 11.84
CA LEU A 265 -6.46 3.95 11.46
C LEU A 265 -7.18 2.99 10.52
N TYR A 266 -8.26 2.38 10.98
CA TYR A 266 -9.15 1.61 10.13
C TYR A 266 -10.25 2.51 9.59
N TYR A 267 -10.53 2.41 8.29
CA TYR A 267 -11.67 3.05 7.67
C TYR A 267 -12.73 1.99 7.41
N THR A 268 -13.84 2.09 8.13
CA THR A 268 -15.01 1.23 7.93
C THR A 268 -16.08 2.04 7.25
N TYR A 269 -16.63 1.49 6.18
CA TYR A 269 -17.68 2.14 5.41
C TYR A 269 -19.03 1.54 5.76
N SER A 270 -20.06 2.37 5.82
CA SER A 270 -21.44 1.91 5.79
C SER A 270 -22.18 2.56 4.64
N VAL A 271 -22.95 1.77 3.90
CA VAL A 271 -23.92 2.29 2.96
C VAL A 271 -25.28 2.23 3.62
N ASP A 272 -25.88 3.39 3.84
CA ASP A 272 -27.20 3.51 4.42
C ASP A 272 -28.21 3.79 3.32
N PHE A 273 -29.15 2.86 3.12
CA PHE A 273 -30.29 3.04 2.22
C PHE A 273 -31.56 3.33 3.01
N THR A 274 -32.27 4.37 2.61
CA THR A 274 -33.64 4.65 3.06
C THR A 274 -34.56 4.73 1.85
N TYR A 275 -35.53 3.81 1.77
CA TYR A 275 -36.51 3.78 0.68
C TYR A 275 -37.85 3.22 1.13
N ASP A 276 -38.90 3.62 0.42
CA ASP A 276 -40.23 3.04 0.59
C ASP A 276 -40.26 1.65 -0.05
N LYS A 277 -40.42 0.62 0.80
CA LYS A 277 -40.49 -0.79 0.39
C LYS A 277 -41.65 -1.07 -0.58
N ASN A 278 -42.64 -0.18 -0.66
CA ASN A 278 -43.78 -0.28 -1.57
C ASN A 278 -43.54 0.38 -2.93
N VAL A 279 -42.36 0.98 -3.16
CA VAL A 279 -42.01 1.52 -4.47
C VAL A 279 -42.02 0.39 -5.49
N ALA A 280 -42.97 0.46 -6.42
CA ALA A 280 -43.03 -0.45 -7.55
C ALA A 280 -41.80 -0.22 -8.43
N VAL A 281 -40.85 -1.15 -8.37
CA VAL A 281 -39.72 -1.17 -9.28
C VAL A 281 -40.18 -1.79 -10.60
N ALA A 282 -40.05 -1.03 -11.68
CA ALA A 282 -40.44 -1.48 -13.00
C ALA A 282 -39.47 -2.56 -13.50
N LEU A 283 -39.91 -3.82 -13.42
CA LEU A 283 -39.18 -4.95 -13.94
C LEU A 283 -39.70 -5.33 -15.32
N LYS A 284 -38.78 -5.68 -16.21
CA LYS A 284 -39.12 -6.23 -17.52
C LYS A 284 -38.87 -7.74 -17.52
N PRO A 285 -39.66 -8.53 -18.26
CA PRO A 285 -39.32 -9.92 -18.52
C PRO A 285 -37.92 -9.99 -19.15
N ALA A 286 -37.08 -10.90 -18.67
CA ALA A 286 -35.76 -11.09 -19.27
C ALA A 286 -35.92 -11.53 -20.73
N PRO A 287 -35.21 -10.93 -21.70
CA PRO A 287 -35.32 -11.33 -23.10
C PRO A 287 -34.80 -12.76 -23.28
N SER A 288 -35.57 -13.59 -23.99
CA SER A 288 -35.20 -14.99 -24.25
C SER A 288 -34.01 -15.05 -25.22
N GLY A 289 -32.85 -15.50 -24.75
CA GLY A 289 -31.80 -16.07 -25.60
C GLY A 289 -30.88 -15.11 -26.36
N ALA A 290 -30.91 -13.79 -26.16
CA ALA A 290 -29.84 -12.94 -26.68
C ALA A 290 -28.56 -13.16 -25.86
N ALA A 291 -27.37 -13.19 -26.49
CA ALA A 291 -26.09 -13.00 -25.79
C ALA A 291 -25.87 -11.48 -25.57
N PRO A 292 -25.11 -11.03 -24.56
CA PRO A 292 -24.76 -9.60 -24.46
C PRO A 292 -24.19 -9.09 -25.78
N GLU A 293 -24.75 -8.01 -26.33
CA GLU A 293 -24.07 -7.28 -27.38
C GLU A 293 -22.82 -6.64 -26.76
N THR A 294 -21.65 -6.95 -27.30
CA THR A 294 -20.38 -6.51 -26.73
C THR A 294 -19.93 -5.21 -27.39
N PRO A 295 -20.06 -4.09 -26.68
CA PRO A 295 -19.00 -3.11 -26.64
C PRO A 295 -18.37 -3.21 -25.25
N ALA A 296 -17.30 -4.00 -25.14
CA ALA A 296 -16.46 -4.04 -23.96
C ALA A 296 -15.62 -2.76 -23.94
N TRP A 297 -16.21 -1.63 -23.54
CA TRP A 297 -15.39 -0.46 -23.22
C TRP A 297 -14.72 -0.72 -21.89
N ARG A 298 -13.39 -0.60 -21.87
CA ARG A 298 -12.60 -0.73 -20.67
C ARG A 298 -12.51 0.64 -20.02
N PRO A 299 -12.77 0.77 -18.71
CA PRO A 299 -12.31 1.94 -18.01
C PRO A 299 -10.79 2.02 -18.19
N ASP A 300 -10.29 3.15 -18.71
CA ASP A 300 -8.86 3.43 -18.81
C ASP A 300 -8.25 3.70 -17.41
N GLY A 301 -9.08 3.71 -16.37
CA GLY A 301 -8.77 4.13 -15.02
C GLY A 301 -8.41 3.00 -14.05
N LYS A 302 -7.70 3.41 -13.00
CA LYS A 302 -7.40 2.58 -11.84
C LYS A 302 -8.67 2.18 -11.10
N CYS A 303 -8.74 0.94 -10.65
CA CYS A 303 -9.85 0.44 -9.85
C CYS A 303 -9.46 0.39 -8.37
N TYR A 304 -10.36 0.85 -7.51
CA TYR A 304 -10.14 0.87 -6.08
C TYR A 304 -11.18 0.00 -5.38
N LYS A 305 -10.76 -0.89 -4.47
CA LYS A 305 -11.68 -1.81 -3.76
C LYS A 305 -11.81 -1.44 -2.29
N ILE A 306 -13.03 -1.27 -1.81
CA ILE A 306 -13.33 -1.05 -0.41
C ILE A 306 -13.70 -2.40 0.23
N ASN A 307 -12.87 -2.91 1.14
CA ASN A 307 -13.05 -4.26 1.69
C ASN A 307 -14.00 -4.32 2.92
N ASP A 308 -14.06 -3.25 3.72
CA ASP A 308 -14.84 -3.21 4.95
C ASP A 308 -16.05 -2.31 4.79
N VAL A 309 -17.12 -2.89 4.26
CA VAL A 309 -18.39 -2.20 4.02
C VAL A 309 -19.53 -2.92 4.74
N GLY A 310 -20.22 -2.21 5.63
CA GLY A 310 -21.52 -2.59 6.17
C GLY A 310 -22.67 -2.04 5.34
N LEU A 311 -23.82 -2.73 5.33
CA LEU A 311 -25.05 -2.22 4.74
C LEU A 311 -26.09 -1.99 5.82
N SER A 312 -26.69 -0.81 5.85
CA SER A 312 -27.86 -0.51 6.66
C SER A 312 -29.05 -0.23 5.75
N VAL A 313 -30.18 -0.85 6.04
CA VAL A 313 -31.39 -0.73 5.22
C VAL A 313 -32.54 -0.31 6.11
N ASN A 314 -33.08 0.89 5.88
CA ASN A 314 -34.14 1.50 6.69
C ASN A 314 -33.82 1.46 8.20
N GLY A 315 -32.55 1.64 8.56
CA GLY A 315 -32.06 1.64 9.95
C GLY A 315 -31.65 0.26 10.50
N GLU A 316 -31.86 -0.83 9.75
CA GLU A 316 -31.44 -2.18 10.15
C GLU A 316 -30.07 -2.52 9.55
N THR A 317 -29.08 -2.79 10.40
CA THR A 317 -27.74 -3.19 9.95
C THR A 317 -27.70 -4.67 9.60
N GLY A 318 -27.23 -4.99 8.38
CA GLY A 318 -26.96 -6.35 7.94
C GLY A 318 -25.51 -6.52 7.49
N GLN A 319 -24.93 -7.69 7.74
CA GLN A 319 -23.68 -8.11 7.09
C GLN A 319 -24.02 -8.87 5.80
N PHE A 320 -23.33 -8.53 4.71
CA PHE A 320 -23.49 -9.21 3.42
C PHE A 320 -22.20 -9.98 3.13
N LEU A 321 -22.26 -11.28 3.35
CA LEU A 321 -21.17 -12.21 3.09
C LEU A 321 -21.51 -12.95 1.78
N LEU A 322 -20.64 -12.89 0.78
CA LEU A 322 -20.73 -13.73 -0.42
C LEU A 322 -20.27 -15.14 -0.03
N LEU A 323 -21.14 -16.14 -0.10
CA LEU A 323 -20.73 -17.53 0.11
C LEU A 323 -20.25 -18.12 -1.22
N MET A 324 -18.95 -18.33 -1.38
CA MET A 324 -18.38 -19.13 -2.48
C MET A 324 -17.73 -20.39 -1.93
N GLY A 325 -18.18 -21.57 -2.37
CA GLY A 325 -17.61 -22.86 -1.95
C GLY A 325 -17.69 -23.13 -0.44
N GLY A 326 -18.71 -22.59 0.25
CA GLY A 326 -18.88 -22.70 1.70
C GLY A 326 -17.97 -21.78 2.52
N ARG A 327 -17.29 -20.81 1.89
CA ARG A 327 -16.53 -19.75 2.57
C ARG A 327 -17.12 -18.39 2.28
N GLU A 328 -17.10 -17.54 3.30
CA GLU A 328 -17.57 -16.16 3.23
C GLU A 328 -16.47 -15.26 2.61
N TYR A 329 -16.82 -14.54 1.56
CA TYR A 329 -15.99 -13.53 0.91
C TYR A 329 -16.72 -12.19 0.97
N ALA A 330 -16.03 -11.13 1.37
CA ALA A 330 -16.53 -9.78 1.10
C ALA A 330 -16.16 -9.43 -0.35
N ASP A 331 -17.12 -9.54 -1.27
CA ASP A 331 -16.96 -8.83 -2.53
C ASP A 331 -17.20 -7.35 -2.26
N GLY A 332 -16.07 -6.65 -2.10
CA GLY A 332 -16.04 -5.24 -1.76
C GLY A 332 -16.64 -4.34 -2.83
N ILE A 333 -16.99 -3.12 -2.42
CA ILE A 333 -17.40 -2.04 -3.33
C ILE A 333 -16.22 -1.67 -4.23
N LEU A 334 -16.49 -1.39 -5.50
CA LEU A 334 -15.50 -0.87 -6.42
C LEU A 334 -15.71 0.63 -6.63
N VAL A 335 -14.62 1.37 -6.79
CA VAL A 335 -14.62 2.74 -7.30
C VAL A 335 -13.85 2.76 -8.61
N VAL A 336 -14.52 3.20 -9.67
CA VAL A 336 -13.97 3.25 -11.03
C VAL A 336 -14.35 4.60 -11.64
N ASP A 337 -13.34 5.36 -12.04
CA ASP A 337 -13.50 6.71 -12.63
C ASP A 337 -14.38 7.65 -11.77
N GLY A 338 -14.20 7.58 -10.45
CA GLY A 338 -14.97 8.38 -9.48
C GLY A 338 -16.42 7.89 -9.25
N ASN A 339 -16.82 6.75 -9.81
CA ASN A 339 -18.16 6.21 -9.60
C ASN A 339 -18.11 5.01 -8.65
N VAL A 340 -19.02 4.96 -7.69
CA VAL A 340 -19.14 3.86 -6.72
C VAL A 340 -20.01 2.74 -7.29
N TYR A 341 -19.54 1.48 -7.21
CA TYR A 341 -20.24 0.29 -7.70
C TYR A 341 -20.41 -0.77 -6.61
N LEU A 342 -21.66 -1.21 -6.42
CA LEU A 342 -22.04 -2.30 -5.52
C LEU A 342 -22.12 -3.63 -6.27
N PRO A 343 -21.76 -4.77 -5.66
CA PRO A 343 -22.04 -6.06 -6.25
C PRO A 343 -23.55 -6.26 -6.51
N ALA A 344 -23.89 -6.85 -7.66
CA ALA A 344 -25.28 -7.02 -8.10
C ALA A 344 -26.13 -7.87 -7.11
N TYR A 345 -25.51 -8.79 -6.37
CA TYR A 345 -26.22 -9.58 -5.35
C TYR A 345 -26.71 -8.71 -4.17
N MET A 346 -25.98 -7.65 -3.80
CA MET A 346 -26.43 -6.71 -2.78
C MET A 346 -27.64 -5.92 -3.27
N ALA A 347 -27.60 -5.48 -4.54
CA ALA A 347 -28.72 -4.80 -5.18
C ALA A 347 -29.97 -5.69 -5.27
N ALA A 348 -29.81 -6.96 -5.63
CA ALA A 348 -30.91 -7.94 -5.67
C ALA A 348 -31.59 -8.09 -4.30
N LYS A 349 -30.81 -8.19 -3.22
CA LYS A 349 -31.35 -8.30 -1.87
C LYS A 349 -32.04 -7.03 -1.38
N LEU A 350 -31.56 -5.84 -1.74
CA LEU A 350 -32.28 -4.57 -1.52
C LEU A 350 -33.63 -4.53 -2.22
N LEU A 351 -33.75 -5.21 -3.37
CA LEU A 351 -35.01 -5.35 -4.11
C LEU A 351 -35.92 -6.46 -3.56
N GLY A 352 -35.54 -7.12 -2.45
CA GLY A 352 -36.31 -8.19 -1.83
C GLY A 352 -36.11 -9.56 -2.47
N TYR A 353 -35.10 -9.75 -3.32
CA TYR A 353 -34.76 -11.04 -3.90
C TYR A 353 -33.78 -11.80 -2.99
N SER A 354 -34.09 -13.07 -2.70
CA SER A 354 -33.13 -13.98 -2.08
C SER A 354 -32.19 -14.56 -3.14
N SER A 355 -30.92 -14.77 -2.80
CA SER A 355 -30.10 -15.72 -3.57
C SER A 355 -30.82 -17.07 -3.55
N ALA A 356 -31.01 -17.70 -4.71
CA ALA A 356 -31.37 -19.10 -4.73
C ALA A 356 -30.29 -19.87 -3.96
N GLU A 357 -30.71 -20.70 -2.99
CA GLU A 357 -29.82 -21.62 -2.27
C GLU A 357 -29.14 -22.63 -3.21
#